data_AF-A0A7K3YBJ3-F1
#
_entry.id   AF-A0A7K3YBJ3-F1
#
_cell.length_a   1.000
_cell.length_b   1.000
_cell.length_c   1.000
_cell.angle_alpha   90.00
_cell.angle_beta   90.00
_cell.angle_gamma   90.00
#
_symmetry.space_group_name_H-M   'P 1'
#
loop_
_entity.id
_entity.type
_entity.pdbx_description
1 polymer ?
#
loop_
_entity_poly.entity_id
_entity_poly.type
_entity_poly.pdbx_seq_one_letter_code
_entity_poly.pdbx_strand_id
1 'polypeptide(L)' 'GLADFDPLVDAVVFGEREVRVEMKMNFTTSLLGNTYTLRTGIANVPEALAVFLCCRSVAEIAGGV' A
#
# COMPACT_ATOMS: atom_id res chain seq x y z
N GLY A 1 22.64 -7.13 11.91
CA GLY A 1 22.94 -7.74 10.59
C GLY A 1 21.64 -7.88 9.82
N LEU A 2 21.68 -8.24 8.53
CA LEU A 2 20.47 -8.42 7.70
C LEU A 2 19.47 -9.48 8.22
N ALA A 3 19.80 -10.22 9.28
CA ALA A 3 18.94 -11.25 9.86
C ALA A 3 17.64 -10.69 10.47
N ASP A 4 17.62 -9.42 10.90
CA ASP A 4 16.46 -8.76 11.52
C ASP A 4 15.92 -7.58 10.69
N PHE A 5 16.43 -7.39 9.47
CA PHE A 5 15.99 -6.31 8.59
C PHE A 5 14.73 -6.77 7.86
N ASP A 6 13.58 -6.17 8.20
CA ASP A 6 12.36 -6.36 7.42
C ASP A 6 12.36 -5.33 6.30
N PRO A 7 12.62 -5.70 5.04
CA PRO A 7 12.69 -4.75 3.93
C PRO A 7 11.36 -4.01 3.70
N LEU A 8 10.23 -4.50 4.22
CA LEU A 8 8.95 -3.81 4.13
C LEU A 8 8.80 -2.72 5.19
N VAL A 9 9.55 -2.80 6.30
CA VAL A 9 9.53 -1.85 7.43
C VAL A 9 10.75 -0.93 7.40
N ASP A 10 11.93 -1.50 7.24
CA ASP A 10 13.20 -0.85 7.48
C ASP A 10 13.82 -0.24 6.22
N ALA A 11 13.43 -0.68 5.02
CA ALA A 11 13.99 -0.16 3.75
C ALA A 11 13.26 1.08 3.22
N VAL A 12 12.17 1.47 3.89
CA VAL A 12 11.09 2.20 3.25
C VAL A 12 10.75 3.45 4.07
N VAL A 13 11.30 4.59 3.66
CA VAL A 13 10.85 5.92 4.13
C VAL A 13 9.83 6.44 3.11
N PHE A 14 8.64 5.84 3.07
CA PHE A 14 7.52 6.47 2.38
C PHE A 14 7.01 7.60 3.27
N GLY A 15 6.82 8.79 2.71
CA GLY A 15 6.32 9.94 3.48
C GLY A 15 4.90 9.70 4.01
N GLU A 16 4.43 10.55 4.92
CA GLU A 16 3.04 10.54 5.42
C GLU A 16 1.99 10.90 4.34
N ARG A 17 2.39 10.98 3.08
CA ARG A 17 1.54 11.38 1.98
C ARG A 17 0.61 10.24 1.61
N GLU A 18 -0.68 10.55 1.59
CA GLU A 18 -1.68 9.66 1.03
C GLU A 18 -1.68 9.72 -0.50
N VAL A 19 -1.86 8.55 -1.11
CA VAL A 19 -1.97 8.34 -2.55
C VAL A 19 -3.35 7.77 -2.85
N ARG A 20 -3.97 8.30 -3.90
CA ARG A 20 -5.28 7.85 -4.36
C ARG A 20 -5.10 6.62 -5.25
N VAL A 21 -5.82 5.55 -4.93
CA VAL A 21 -5.80 4.29 -5.70
C VAL A 21 -7.22 3.85 -6.05
N GLU A 22 -7.36 3.14 -7.17
CA GLU A 22 -8.58 2.42 -7.53
C GLU A 22 -8.41 0.93 -7.19
N MET A 23 -9.19 0.46 -6.23
CA MET A 23 -9.23 -0.93 -5.79
C MET A 23 -10.08 -1.76 -6.73
N LYS A 24 -9.49 -2.82 -7.29
CA LYS A 24 -10.16 -3.74 -8.22
C LYS A 24 -11.02 -4.78 -7.50
N MET A 25 -10.74 -5.04 -6.23
CA MET A 25 -11.46 -6.00 -5.38
C MET A 25 -11.35 -5.63 -3.91
N ASN A 26 -12.24 -6.17 -3.08
CA ASN A 26 -12.09 -6.10 -1.62
C ASN A 26 -10.80 -6.83 -1.22
N PHE A 27 -10.01 -6.21 -0.35
CA PHE A 27 -8.70 -6.73 0.01
C PHE A 27 -8.34 -6.37 1.45
N THR A 28 -7.85 -7.36 2.20
CA THR A 28 -7.37 -7.19 3.57
C THR A 28 -5.92 -7.61 3.65
N THR A 29 -5.08 -6.77 4.24
CA THR A 29 -3.65 -7.04 4.38
C THR A 29 -3.07 -6.35 5.60
N SER A 30 -1.92 -6.83 6.06
CA SER A 30 -1.14 -6.17 7.12
C SER A 30 0.17 -5.67 6.54
N LEU A 31 0.50 -4.41 6.80
CA LEU A 31 1.70 -3.74 6.32
C LEU A 31 2.18 -2.77 7.41
N LEU A 32 3.49 -2.76 7.70
CA LEU A 32 4.09 -1.90 8.73
C LEU A 32 3.41 -2.03 10.12
N GLY A 33 2.98 -3.23 10.50
CA GLY A 33 2.28 -3.48 11.77
C GLY A 33 0.82 -3.01 11.83
N ASN A 34 0.30 -2.40 10.75
CA ASN A 34 -1.10 -1.99 10.64
C ASN A 34 -1.89 -2.97 9.77
N THR A 35 -3.16 -3.20 10.12
CA THR A 35 -4.08 -4.00 9.31
C THR A 35 -5.05 -3.09 8.56
N TYR A 36 -5.13 -3.27 7.25
CA TYR A 36 -5.98 -2.50 6.36
C TYR A 36 -7.07 -3.39 5.77
N THR A 37 -8.30 -2.89 5.74
CA THR A 37 -9.41 -3.50 5.01
C THR A 37 -9.95 -2.50 4.02
N LEU A 38 -9.73 -2.76 2.74
CA LEU A 38 -10.12 -1.89 1.63
C LEU A 38 -11.23 -2.54 0.82
N ARG A 39 -12.14 -1.70 0.33
CA ARG A 39 -13.25 -2.11 -0.53
C ARG A 39 -12.96 -1.70 -1.97
N THR A 40 -13.57 -2.41 -2.92
CA THR A 40 -13.56 -2.02 -4.34
C THR A 40 -13.96 -0.55 -4.51
N GLY A 41 -13.28 0.15 -5.43
CA GLY A 41 -13.48 1.58 -5.71
C GLY A 41 -12.31 2.45 -5.27
N ILE A 42 -12.53 3.76 -5.19
CA ILE A 42 -11.48 4.73 -4.85
C ILE A 42 -11.16 4.72 -3.36
N ALA A 43 -9.88 4.67 -3.02
CA ALA A 43 -9.38 4.83 -1.65
C ALA A 43 -8.14 5.74 -1.62
N ASN A 44 -7.98 6.49 -0.52
CA ASN A 44 -6.72 7.14 -0.19
C ASN A 44 -5.98 6.24 0.80
N VAL A 45 -4.72 5.93 0.51
CA VAL A 45 -3.91 5.04 1.32
C VAL A 45 -2.50 5.60 1.46
N PRO A 46 -1.74 5.22 2.51
CA PRO A 46 -0.32 5.57 2.58
C PRO A 46 0.43 5.11 1.32
N GLU A 47 1.41 5.89 0.87
CA GLU A 47 2.20 5.57 -0.32
C GLU A 47 2.79 4.15 -0.30
N ALA A 48 3.24 3.69 0.87
CA ALA A 48 3.68 2.31 1.10
C ALA A 48 2.65 1.27 0.70
N LEU A 49 1.40 1.50 1.13
CA LEU A 49 0.30 0.60 0.84
C LEU A 49 -0.11 0.72 -0.63
N ALA A 50 -0.09 1.92 -1.22
CA ALA A 50 -0.36 2.09 -2.65
C ALA A 50 0.60 1.28 -3.53
N VAL A 51 1.91 1.36 -3.27
CA VAL A 51 2.92 0.58 -4.01
C VAL A 51 2.69 -0.91 -3.80
N PHE A 52 2.49 -1.34 -2.55
CA PHE A 52 2.23 -2.74 -2.22
C PHE A 52 1.02 -3.33 -2.96
N LEU A 53 -0.07 -2.56 -3.03
CA LEU A 53 -1.31 -2.94 -3.71
C LEU A 53 -1.12 -2.98 -5.23
N CYS A 54 -0.43 -2.00 -5.81
CA CYS A 54 -0.14 -1.96 -7.24
C CYS A 54 0.75 -3.14 -7.68
N CYS A 55 1.80 -3.46 -6.93
CA CYS A 55 2.68 -4.61 -7.22
C CYS A 55 1.97 -5.96 -7.12
N ARG A 56 0.85 -6.04 -6.40
CA ARG A 56 0.00 -7.23 -6.30
C ARG A 56 -1.15 -7.26 -7.31
N SER A 57 -1.22 -6.26 -8.21
CA SER A 57 -2.30 -6.10 -9.19
C SER A 57 -3.69 -5.98 -8.57
N VAL A 58 -3.80 -5.62 -7.28
CA VAL A 58 -5.09 -5.46 -6.58
C VAL A 58 -5.62 -4.03 -6.65
N ALA A 59 -4.74 -3.05 -6.88
CA ALA A 59 -5.10 -1.65 -7.13
C ALA A 59 -4.29 -1.05 -8.27
N GLU A 60 -4.71 0.11 -8.76
CA GLU A 60 -3.94 0.99 -9.64
C GLU A 60 -3.94 2.43 -9.08
N ILE A 61 -2.94 3.24 -9.43
CA ILE A 61 -2.93 4.66 -9.04
C ILE A 61 -4.07 5.38 -9.74
N ALA A 62 -4.96 5.97 -8.96
CA ALA A 62 -6.11 6.71 -9.48
C ALA A 62 -5.71 8.16 -9.72
N GLY A 63 -5.57 8.52 -11.00
CA GLY A 63 -5.18 9.86 -11.43
C GLY A 63 -3.83 9.87 -12.15
N GLY A 64 -3.76 9.21 -13.29
CA GLY A 64 -2.83 9.60 -14.34
C GLY A 64 -3.39 10.84 -15.03
N VAL A 65 -2.68 11.96 -14.92
CA VAL A 65 -2.80 13.09 -15.85
C VAL A 65 -1.76 12.95 -16.94
#